data_AF-A0A932J487-F1
#
_entry.id   AF-A0A932J487-F1
#
_cell.length_a   1.000
_cell.length_b   1.000
_cell.length_c   1.000
_cell.angle_alpha   90.00
_cell.angle_beta   90.00
_cell.angle_gamma   90.00
#
_symmetry.space_group_name_H-M   'P 1'
#
loop_
_entity.id
_entity.type
_entity.pdbx_description
1 polymer ?
#
loop_
_entity_poly.entity_id
_entity_poly.type
_entity_poly.pdbx_seq_one_letter_code
_entity_poly.pdbx_strand_id
1 'polypeptide(L)'
;MTLSLDKLNDNQRDAVLWEDGPMLVLAGPGSGKTKVLTIRAARLLQERPNVSVLALTFTTKAADEMRERLDQLLGGRANRAHLCTFHSFAGDILRQHGSHLGFRPDFSLLTLDEDRIAVLEEVIERLPEDSSSVPSDRRNLLNLVDRLFAESYDGGPSAPALGNTPAWVPILFKAYCDALRNLNRLDYGALLHFARRLLESRPAVARVLRMGWTHICVDEFQDTNRAQ
;
A
#
# COMPACT_ATOMS: atom_id res chain seq x y z
N MET A 1 -16.28 -26.46 -11.62
CA MET A 1 -15.34 -26.49 -12.76
C MET A 1 -13.96 -26.80 -12.21
N THR A 2 -13.31 -27.84 -12.72
CA THR A 2 -11.92 -28.18 -12.34
C THR A 2 -10.98 -27.19 -13.01
N LEU A 3 -10.11 -26.55 -12.24
CA LEU A 3 -9.07 -25.66 -12.76
C LEU A 3 -8.08 -26.46 -13.64
N SER A 4 -8.00 -26.18 -14.95
CA SER A 4 -7.04 -26.85 -15.84
C SER A 4 -5.64 -26.24 -15.67
N LEU A 5 -4.68 -27.10 -15.34
CA LEU A 5 -3.25 -26.76 -15.20
C LEU A 5 -2.43 -27.21 -16.41
N ASP A 6 -3.07 -27.69 -17.48
CA ASP A 6 -2.42 -28.32 -18.63
C ASP A 6 -1.68 -27.31 -19.52
N LYS A 7 -2.05 -26.03 -19.41
CA LYS A 7 -1.42 -24.92 -20.13
C LYS A 7 -0.32 -24.21 -19.33
N LEU A 8 0.18 -24.84 -18.27
CA LEU A 8 1.28 -24.32 -17.46
C LEU A 8 2.54 -25.16 -17.73
N ASN A 9 3.68 -24.48 -17.84
CA ASN A 9 4.97 -25.19 -17.77
C ASN A 9 5.26 -25.64 -16.33
N ASP A 10 6.32 -26.43 -16.14
CA ASP A 10 6.64 -27.03 -14.85
C ASP A 10 6.85 -25.98 -13.75
N ASN A 11 7.63 -24.92 -14.01
CA ASN A 11 7.85 -23.83 -13.04
C ASN A 11 6.56 -23.08 -12.66
N GLN A 12 5.68 -22.83 -13.64
CA GLN A 12 4.39 -22.19 -13.40
C GLN A 12 3.47 -23.10 -12.58
N ARG A 13 3.50 -24.42 -12.87
CA ARG A 13 2.73 -25.43 -12.15
C ARG A 13 3.20 -25.54 -10.71
N ASP A 14 4.51 -25.59 -10.47
CA ASP A 14 5.10 -25.60 -9.13
C ASP A 14 4.69 -24.35 -8.33
N ALA A 15 4.74 -23.17 -8.94
CA ALA A 15 4.30 -21.93 -8.31
C ALA A 15 2.79 -21.92 -7.99
N VAL A 16 1.95 -22.54 -8.82
CA VAL A 16 0.51 -22.67 -8.54
C VAL A 16 0.25 -23.68 -7.42
N LEU A 17 0.95 -24.80 -7.43
CA LEU A 17 0.76 -25.92 -6.51
C LEU A 17 1.43 -25.72 -5.15
N TRP A 18 2.31 -24.73 -5.00
CA TRP A 18 2.93 -24.43 -3.71
C TRP A 18 1.88 -24.24 -2.61
N GLU A 19 1.98 -24.99 -1.52
CA GLU A 19 0.94 -25.04 -0.49
C GLU A 19 1.12 -23.89 0.52
N ASP A 20 2.13 -24.01 1.39
CA ASP A 20 2.29 -23.15 2.57
C ASP A 20 3.70 -22.53 2.63
N GLY A 21 3.79 -21.41 3.34
CA GLY A 21 5.05 -20.68 3.56
C GLY A 21 5.38 -19.65 2.46
N PRO A 22 6.42 -18.83 2.67
CA PRO A 22 6.81 -17.77 1.74
C PRO A 22 7.33 -18.36 0.43
N MET A 23 6.96 -17.74 -0.69
CA MET A 23 7.39 -18.12 -2.03
C MET A 23 7.72 -16.86 -2.84
N LEU A 24 8.86 -16.87 -3.52
CA LEU A 24 9.27 -15.83 -4.46
C LEU A 24 9.29 -16.41 -5.88
N VAL A 25 8.51 -15.81 -6.79
CA VAL A 25 8.47 -16.21 -8.20
C VAL A 25 9.25 -15.19 -9.03
N LEU A 26 10.48 -15.56 -9.42
CA LEU A 26 11.29 -14.76 -10.33
C LEU A 26 10.89 -15.06 -11.77
N ALA A 27 10.35 -14.07 -12.48
CA ALA A 27 9.95 -14.27 -13.86
C ALA A 27 10.10 -13.01 -14.72
N GLY A 28 10.56 -13.19 -15.96
CA GLY A 28 10.74 -12.11 -16.92
C GLY A 28 9.42 -11.53 -17.45
N PRO A 29 9.47 -10.47 -18.26
CA PRO A 29 8.31 -9.97 -19.00
C PRO A 29 7.66 -11.07 -19.85
N GLY A 30 6.34 -11.07 -19.96
CA GLY A 30 5.60 -12.04 -20.80
C GLY A 30 5.58 -13.50 -20.29
N SER A 31 6.23 -13.80 -19.17
CA SER A 31 6.30 -15.15 -18.58
C SER A 31 4.98 -15.66 -17.96
N GLY A 32 3.93 -14.84 -17.94
CA GLY A 32 2.63 -15.20 -17.38
C GLY A 32 2.51 -15.06 -15.86
N LYS A 33 3.31 -14.20 -15.20
CA LYS A 33 3.23 -13.93 -13.74
C LYS A 33 1.82 -13.74 -13.23
N THR A 34 1.09 -12.79 -13.80
CA THR A 34 -0.30 -12.50 -13.40
C THR A 34 -1.21 -13.72 -13.61
N LYS A 35 -1.02 -14.50 -14.68
CA LYS A 35 -1.77 -15.74 -14.92
C LYS A 35 -1.49 -16.77 -13.82
N VAL A 36 -0.22 -16.97 -13.44
CA VAL A 36 0.18 -17.86 -12.34
C VAL A 36 -0.47 -17.42 -11.03
N LEU A 37 -0.39 -16.12 -10.69
CA LEU A 37 -0.97 -15.58 -9.46
C LEU A 37 -2.49 -15.76 -9.42
N THR A 38 -3.19 -15.44 -10.51
CA THR A 38 -4.65 -15.63 -10.58
C THR A 38 -5.06 -17.10 -10.47
N ILE A 39 -4.39 -18.00 -11.19
CA ILE A 39 -4.66 -19.45 -11.12
C ILE A 39 -4.38 -19.99 -9.72
N ARG A 40 -3.30 -19.55 -9.08
CA ARG A 40 -2.96 -19.90 -7.69
C ARG A 40 -4.06 -19.46 -6.73
N ALA A 41 -4.47 -18.19 -6.78
CA ALA A 41 -5.55 -17.66 -5.94
C ALA A 41 -6.84 -18.45 -6.16
N ALA A 42 -7.19 -18.73 -7.43
CA ALA A 42 -8.35 -19.52 -7.79
C ALA A 42 -8.30 -20.93 -7.19
N ARG A 43 -7.18 -21.64 -7.33
CA ARG A 43 -6.96 -22.97 -6.77
C ARG A 43 -7.16 -22.99 -5.25
N LEU A 44 -6.45 -22.12 -4.54
CA LEU A 44 -6.50 -22.02 -3.08
C LEU A 44 -7.94 -21.78 -2.58
N LEU A 45 -8.69 -20.94 -3.28
CA LEU A 45 -10.09 -20.67 -2.98
C LEU A 45 -10.99 -21.87 -3.32
N GLN A 46 -10.76 -22.60 -4.41
CA GLN A 46 -11.58 -23.76 -4.76
C GLN A 46 -11.42 -24.92 -3.77
N GLU A 47 -10.18 -25.18 -3.34
CA GLU A 47 -9.82 -26.36 -2.56
C GLU A 47 -10.17 -26.22 -1.07
N ARG A 48 -10.13 -24.99 -0.52
CA ARG A 48 -10.28 -24.76 0.92
C ARG A 48 -11.36 -23.72 1.21
N PRO A 49 -12.44 -24.04 1.97
CA PRO A 49 -13.54 -23.11 2.24
C PRO A 49 -13.14 -21.96 3.19
N ASN A 50 -12.16 -22.19 4.06
CA ASN A 50 -11.69 -21.20 5.05
C ASN A 50 -10.55 -20.32 4.52
N VAL A 51 -10.16 -20.46 3.25
CA VAL A 51 -9.15 -19.60 2.64
C VAL A 51 -9.76 -18.28 2.20
N SER A 52 -9.03 -17.21 2.50
CA SER A 52 -9.20 -15.86 1.98
C SER A 52 -7.85 -15.38 1.39
N VAL A 53 -7.91 -14.66 0.28
CA VAL A 53 -6.73 -14.19 -0.46
C VAL A 53 -6.74 -12.67 -0.55
N LEU A 54 -5.65 -12.03 -0.12
CA LEU A 54 -5.34 -10.64 -0.45
C LEU A 54 -4.36 -10.63 -1.63
N ALA A 55 -4.72 -10.00 -2.75
CA ALA A 55 -3.82 -9.80 -3.88
C ALA A 55 -3.58 -8.30 -4.10
N LEU A 56 -2.33 -7.88 -3.96
CA LEU A 56 -1.89 -6.49 -4.09
C LEU A 56 -1.23 -6.25 -5.46
N THR A 57 -1.57 -5.15 -6.10
CA THR A 57 -0.99 -4.69 -7.38
C THR A 57 -0.56 -3.21 -7.31
N PHE A 58 0.08 -2.74 -8.38
CA PHE A 58 0.41 -1.32 -8.54
C PHE A 58 -0.67 -0.50 -9.25
N THR A 59 -1.51 -1.13 -10.08
CA THR A 59 -2.54 -0.42 -10.84
C THR A 59 -3.92 -0.98 -10.59
N THR A 60 -4.92 -0.10 -10.58
CA THR A 60 -6.34 -0.48 -10.51
C THR A 60 -6.72 -1.38 -11.68
N LYS A 61 -6.25 -1.05 -12.90
CA LYS A 61 -6.42 -1.87 -14.09
C LYS A 61 -5.94 -3.31 -13.90
N ALA A 62 -4.76 -3.53 -13.33
CA ALA A 62 -4.26 -4.88 -13.06
C ALA A 62 -5.12 -5.61 -12.00
N ALA A 63 -5.59 -4.91 -10.98
CA ALA A 63 -6.49 -5.49 -9.98
C ALA A 63 -7.84 -5.90 -10.59
N ASP A 64 -8.39 -5.07 -11.48
CA ASP A 64 -9.65 -5.33 -12.16
C ASP A 64 -9.53 -6.47 -13.18
N GLU A 65 -8.47 -6.49 -13.99
CA GLU A 65 -8.19 -7.61 -14.90
C GLU A 65 -8.03 -8.95 -14.16
N MET A 66 -7.36 -8.95 -13.00
CA MET A 66 -7.26 -10.16 -12.18
C MET A 66 -8.60 -10.56 -11.57
N ARG A 67 -9.43 -9.59 -11.16
CA ARG A 67 -10.77 -9.84 -10.63
C ARG A 67 -11.66 -10.50 -11.68
N GLU A 68 -11.71 -9.94 -12.89
CA GLU A 68 -12.47 -10.52 -14.01
C GLU A 68 -12.05 -11.95 -14.31
N ARG A 69 -10.73 -12.23 -14.35
CA ARG A 69 -10.22 -13.59 -14.56
C ARG A 69 -10.59 -14.53 -13.41
N LEU A 70 -10.54 -14.05 -12.17
CA LEU A 70 -10.90 -14.85 -11.00
C LEU A 70 -12.39 -15.18 -11.00
N ASP A 71 -13.25 -14.21 -11.34
CA ASP A 71 -14.69 -14.39 -11.49
C ASP A 71 -15.02 -15.44 -12.56
N GLN A 72 -14.31 -15.42 -13.69
CA GLN A 72 -14.46 -16.44 -14.75
C GLN A 72 -14.08 -17.85 -14.26
N LEU A 73 -13.06 -17.97 -13.40
CA LEU A 73 -12.59 -19.25 -12.88
C LEU A 73 -13.44 -19.78 -11.71
N LEU A 74 -14.02 -18.89 -10.90
CA LEU A 74 -14.63 -19.23 -9.62
C LEU A 74 -16.14 -19.00 -9.54
N GLY A 75 -16.72 -18.19 -10.42
CA GLY A 75 -18.06 -17.64 -10.26
C GLY A 75 -18.21 -16.96 -8.90
N GLY A 76 -19.31 -17.22 -8.18
CA GLY A 76 -19.64 -16.56 -6.91
C GLY A 76 -18.68 -16.79 -5.73
N ARG A 77 -17.62 -17.62 -5.88
CA ARG A 77 -16.60 -17.83 -4.83
C ARG A 77 -15.52 -16.74 -4.80
N ALA A 78 -15.45 -15.88 -5.82
CA ALA A 78 -14.45 -14.81 -5.92
C ALA A 78 -14.54 -13.76 -4.80
N ASN A 79 -15.69 -13.61 -4.14
CA ASN A 79 -15.89 -12.67 -3.02
C ASN A 79 -14.96 -12.91 -1.81
N ARG A 80 -14.32 -14.08 -1.72
CA ARG A 80 -13.28 -14.37 -0.71
C ARG A 80 -11.88 -13.87 -1.07
N ALA A 81 -11.73 -13.28 -2.25
CA ALA A 81 -10.51 -12.61 -2.67
C ALA A 81 -10.69 -11.09 -2.63
N HIS A 82 -9.69 -10.40 -2.10
CA HIS A 82 -9.60 -8.95 -2.17
C HIS A 82 -8.43 -8.58 -3.07
N LEU A 83 -8.75 -8.09 -4.27
CA LEU A 83 -7.78 -7.66 -5.28
C LEU A 83 -7.79 -6.13 -5.36
N CYS A 84 -6.68 -5.50 -5.01
CA CYS A 84 -6.62 -4.05 -4.93
C CYS A 84 -5.17 -3.56 -5.04
N THR A 85 -5.00 -2.24 -5.10
CA THR A 85 -3.66 -1.65 -4.99
C THR A 85 -3.24 -1.51 -3.53
N PHE A 86 -1.94 -1.33 -3.28
CA PHE A 86 -1.44 -0.98 -1.94
C PHE A 86 -2.15 0.24 -1.33
N HIS A 87 -2.36 1.30 -2.13
CA HIS A 87 -3.03 2.51 -1.69
C HIS A 87 -4.52 2.29 -1.39
N SER A 88 -5.21 1.51 -2.21
CA SER A 88 -6.60 1.12 -1.96
C SER A 88 -6.71 0.35 -0.65
N PHE A 89 -5.84 -0.63 -0.43
CA PHE A 89 -5.81 -1.43 0.80
C PHE A 89 -5.51 -0.58 2.04
N ALA A 90 -4.50 0.30 1.97
CA ALA A 90 -4.16 1.22 3.04
C ALA A 90 -5.32 2.18 3.35
N GLY A 91 -6.00 2.69 2.32
CA GLY A 91 -7.21 3.50 2.45
C GLY A 91 -8.33 2.74 3.16
N ASP A 92 -8.58 1.48 2.80
CA ASP A 92 -9.61 0.65 3.44
C ASP A 92 -9.31 0.38 4.91
N ILE A 93 -8.04 0.09 5.25
CA ILE A 93 -7.59 -0.01 6.64
C ILE A 93 -7.88 1.28 7.41
N LEU A 94 -7.53 2.44 6.84
CA LEU A 94 -7.72 3.73 7.49
C LEU A 94 -9.19 4.14 7.60
N ARG A 95 -10.05 3.77 6.65
CA ARG A 95 -11.49 3.99 6.78
C ARG A 95 -12.09 3.15 7.92
N GLN A 96 -11.64 1.90 8.07
CA GLN A 96 -12.17 1.01 9.10
C GLN A 96 -11.61 1.28 10.50
N HIS A 97 -10.34 1.69 10.59
CA HIS A 97 -9.60 1.72 11.85
C HIS A 97 -8.81 3.02 12.09
N GLY A 98 -8.86 3.98 11.16
CA GLY A 98 -8.11 5.24 11.24
C GLY A 98 -8.52 6.18 12.37
N SER A 99 -9.69 5.95 12.99
CA SER A 99 -10.11 6.70 14.19
C SER A 99 -9.11 6.56 15.35
N HIS A 100 -8.38 5.44 15.43
CA HIS A 100 -7.28 5.25 16.39
C HIS A 100 -6.10 6.22 16.21
N LEU A 101 -5.99 6.84 15.03
CA LEU A 101 -5.01 7.86 14.67
C LEU A 101 -5.66 9.24 14.44
N GLY A 102 -6.94 9.40 14.76
CA GLY A 102 -7.67 10.68 14.61
C GLY A 102 -8.22 10.95 13.21
N PHE A 103 -8.25 9.97 12.30
CA PHE A 103 -8.92 10.10 11.00
C PHE A 103 -10.40 9.73 11.10
N ARG A 104 -11.25 10.51 10.43
CA ARG A 104 -12.63 10.13 10.17
C ARG A 104 -12.68 9.31 8.87
N PRO A 105 -13.64 8.36 8.73
CA PRO A 105 -13.70 7.47 7.58
C PRO A 105 -14.00 8.17 6.24
N ASP A 106 -14.47 9.42 6.27
CA ASP A 106 -14.82 10.26 5.13
C ASP A 106 -13.67 11.17 4.65
N PHE A 107 -12.41 10.83 4.97
CA PHE A 107 -11.26 11.61 4.50
C PHE A 107 -11.21 11.71 2.97
N SER A 108 -10.82 12.87 2.45
CA SER A 108 -10.65 13.08 1.01
C SER A 108 -9.20 12.87 0.59
N LEU A 109 -8.99 12.34 -0.62
CA LEU A 109 -7.65 12.21 -1.18
C LEU A 109 -7.18 13.48 -1.88
N LEU A 110 -5.94 13.89 -1.59
CA LEU A 110 -5.22 14.94 -2.28
C LEU A 110 -4.48 14.32 -3.47
N THR A 111 -5.05 14.43 -4.66
CA THR A 111 -4.50 13.82 -5.88
C THR A 111 -3.72 14.80 -6.75
N LEU A 112 -3.94 16.10 -6.58
CA LEU A 112 -3.29 17.16 -7.36
C LEU A 112 -2.10 17.72 -6.57
N ASP A 113 -0.98 17.94 -7.26
CA ASP A 113 0.20 18.55 -6.65
C ASP A 113 -0.12 19.94 -6.10
N GLU A 114 -0.97 20.72 -6.78
CA GLU A 114 -1.36 22.07 -6.38
C GLU A 114 -2.06 22.07 -5.01
N ASP A 115 -2.98 21.13 -4.78
CA ASP A 115 -3.68 21.02 -3.49
C ASP A 115 -2.72 20.60 -2.37
N ARG A 116 -1.76 19.71 -2.67
CA ARG A 116 -0.75 19.28 -1.71
C ARG A 116 0.24 20.38 -1.38
N ILE A 117 0.60 21.20 -2.37
CA ILE A 117 1.44 22.39 -2.20
C ILE A 117 0.73 23.42 -1.33
N ALA A 118 -0.56 23.66 -1.52
CA ALA A 118 -1.32 24.59 -0.67
C ALA A 118 -1.27 24.17 0.81
N VAL A 119 -1.45 22.88 1.11
CA VAL A 119 -1.31 22.36 2.49
C VAL A 119 0.12 22.55 3.01
N LEU A 120 1.12 22.32 2.16
CA LEU A 120 2.53 22.49 2.53
C LEU A 120 2.86 23.97 2.83
N GLU A 121 2.31 24.90 2.08
CA GLU A 121 2.48 26.33 2.30
C GLU A 121 1.88 26.77 3.63
N GLU A 122 0.64 26.37 3.93
CA GLU A 122 0.00 26.63 5.23
C GLU A 122 0.81 26.08 6.41
N VAL A 123 1.44 24.92 6.22
CA VAL A 123 2.33 24.32 7.22
C VAL A 123 3.56 25.19 7.44
N ILE A 124 4.22 25.59 6.36
CA ILE A 124 5.47 26.38 6.41
C ILE A 124 5.23 27.75 7.06
N GLU A 125 4.11 28.41 6.76
CA GLU A 125 3.74 29.71 7.35
C GLU A 125 3.56 29.65 8.87
N ARG A 126 3.23 28.47 9.41
CA ARG A 126 3.01 28.25 10.85
C ARG A 126 4.23 27.66 11.56
N LEU A 127 5.32 27.38 10.84
CA LEU A 127 6.55 26.93 11.47
C LEU A 127 7.17 28.05 12.32
N PRO A 128 7.87 27.73 13.42
CA PRO A 128 8.54 28.74 14.21
C PRO A 128 9.65 29.44 13.40
N GLU A 129 9.97 30.70 13.74
CA GLU A 129 10.91 31.55 12.97
C GLU A 129 12.33 30.94 12.81
N ASP A 130 12.73 30.07 13.74
CA ASP A 130 13.98 29.31 13.67
C ASP A 130 14.02 28.27 12.52
N SER A 131 12.88 28.01 11.88
CA SER A 131 12.72 27.18 10.68
C SER A 131 13.02 27.93 9.37
N SER A 132 13.64 29.11 9.45
CA SER A 132 14.06 29.95 8.30
C SER A 132 14.95 29.26 7.26
N SER A 133 15.46 28.06 7.55
CA SER A 133 16.26 27.24 6.64
C SER A 133 15.45 26.34 5.70
N VAL A 134 14.11 26.33 5.80
CA VAL A 134 13.24 25.59 4.88
C VAL A 134 13.33 26.20 3.46
N PRO A 135 13.68 25.42 2.43
CA PRO A 135 13.73 25.88 1.04
C PRO A 135 12.43 26.53 0.56
N SER A 136 12.53 27.55 -0.31
CA SER A 136 11.36 28.23 -0.89
C SER A 136 10.67 27.41 -2.00
N ASP A 137 11.38 26.50 -2.67
CA ASP A 137 10.84 25.69 -3.76
C ASP A 137 9.88 24.60 -3.23
N ARG A 138 8.58 24.88 -3.32
CA ARG A 138 7.51 24.00 -2.83
C ARG A 138 7.42 22.68 -3.57
N ARG A 139 7.74 22.66 -4.87
CA ARG A 139 7.68 21.42 -5.66
C ARG A 139 8.80 20.48 -5.25
N ASN A 140 10.01 21.01 -5.04
CA ASN A 140 11.12 20.22 -4.54
C ASN A 140 10.91 19.74 -3.10
N LEU A 141 10.24 20.53 -2.25
CA LEU A 141 9.83 20.08 -0.93
C LEU A 141 8.77 18.99 -0.98
N LEU A 142 7.78 19.08 -1.86
CA LEU A 142 6.78 18.04 -2.04
C LEU A 142 7.43 16.72 -2.48
N ASN A 143 8.35 16.77 -3.45
CA ASN A 143 9.16 15.63 -3.88
C ASN A 143 10.01 15.05 -2.75
N LEU A 144 10.46 15.87 -1.79
CA LEU A 144 11.13 15.38 -0.59
C LEU A 144 10.15 14.65 0.32
N VAL A 145 8.98 15.23 0.60
CA VAL A 145 7.93 14.59 1.41
C VAL A 145 7.52 13.23 0.83
N ASP A 146 7.35 13.14 -0.48
CA ASP A 146 7.05 11.86 -1.17
C ASP A 146 8.15 10.81 -0.95
N ARG A 147 9.42 11.22 -1.07
CA ARG A 147 10.56 10.33 -0.77
C ARG A 147 10.62 9.94 0.70
N LEU A 148 10.32 10.84 1.62
CA LEU A 148 10.28 10.53 3.06
C LEU A 148 9.20 9.49 3.36
N PHE A 149 8.01 9.61 2.77
CA PHE A 149 6.96 8.59 2.90
C PHE A 149 7.39 7.25 2.29
N ALA A 150 7.94 7.24 1.08
CA ALA A 150 8.39 6.03 0.40
C ALA A 150 9.48 5.28 1.20
N GLU A 151 10.33 6.01 1.92
CA GLU A 151 11.39 5.46 2.78
C GLU A 151 10.93 5.13 4.21
N SER A 152 9.63 5.12 4.47
CA SER A 152 9.05 4.85 5.80
C SER A 152 9.58 5.76 6.91
N TYR A 153 9.84 7.02 6.60
CA TYR A 153 10.29 7.98 7.60
C TYR A 153 9.18 8.32 8.61
N ASP A 154 9.56 8.39 9.89
CA ASP A 154 8.65 8.61 11.03
C ASP A 154 8.88 9.95 11.75
N GLY A 155 9.64 10.87 11.16
CA GLY A 155 9.96 12.16 11.80
C GLY A 155 11.10 12.09 12.83
N GLY A 156 11.95 11.05 12.77
CA GLY A 156 13.15 10.94 13.62
C GLY A 156 14.29 11.89 13.20
N PRO A 157 15.36 12.06 13.99
CA PRO A 157 16.44 13.01 13.66
C PRO A 157 17.24 12.64 12.40
N SER A 158 17.12 11.40 11.92
CA SER A 158 17.75 10.91 10.70
C SER A 158 16.69 10.37 9.75
N ALA A 159 16.57 11.00 8.58
CA ALA A 159 15.71 10.58 7.49
C ALA A 159 16.48 9.62 6.56
N PRO A 160 16.01 8.37 6.34
CA PRO A 160 16.72 7.40 5.52
C PRO A 160 16.98 7.86 4.07
N ALA A 161 16.12 8.72 3.54
CA ALA A 161 16.23 9.27 2.19
C ALA A 161 17.38 10.30 2.03
N LEU A 162 18.03 10.72 3.12
CA LEU A 162 18.97 11.83 3.13
C LEU A 162 20.31 11.41 3.75
N GLY A 163 21.43 11.80 3.13
CA GLY A 163 22.77 11.59 3.69
C GLY A 163 23.01 12.40 4.97
N ASN A 164 22.56 13.65 4.97
CA ASN A 164 22.49 14.50 6.17
C ASN A 164 21.06 15.06 6.27
N THR A 165 20.43 14.94 7.44
CA THR A 165 19.06 15.41 7.66
C THR A 165 19.08 16.81 8.27
N PRO A 166 18.65 17.85 7.53
CA PRO A 166 18.52 19.18 8.11
C PRO A 166 17.55 19.20 9.30
N ALA A 167 17.81 20.02 10.31
CA ALA A 167 17.00 20.11 11.53
C ALA A 167 15.52 20.46 11.26
N TRP A 168 15.23 21.16 10.15
CA TRP A 168 13.86 21.50 9.76
C TRP A 168 13.08 20.31 9.17
N VAL A 169 13.73 19.26 8.68
CA VAL A 169 13.04 18.13 8.02
C VAL A 169 12.11 17.37 8.97
N PRO A 170 12.55 16.94 10.17
CA PRO A 170 11.65 16.31 11.15
C PRO A 170 10.47 17.20 11.52
N ILE A 171 10.71 18.51 11.69
CA ILE A 171 9.71 19.49 12.08
C ILE A 171 8.66 19.66 10.98
N LEU A 172 9.09 19.90 9.74
CA LEU A 172 8.22 20.03 8.58
C LEU A 172 7.41 18.77 8.33
N PHE A 173 8.06 17.60 8.33
CA PHE A 173 7.39 16.32 8.06
C PHE A 173 6.29 16.03 9.08
N LYS A 174 6.59 16.24 10.37
CA LYS A 174 5.60 16.07 11.44
C LYS A 174 4.45 17.07 11.29
N ALA A 175 4.75 18.34 11.05
CA ALA A 175 3.74 19.38 10.87
C ALA A 175 2.85 19.11 9.64
N TYR A 176 3.41 18.61 8.54
CA TYR A 176 2.66 18.18 7.36
C TYR A 176 1.72 17.01 7.67
N CYS A 177 2.23 15.97 8.34
CA CYS A 177 1.42 14.83 8.79
C CYS A 177 0.27 15.26 9.72
N ASP A 178 0.53 16.20 10.63
CA ASP A 178 -0.47 16.75 11.54
C ASP A 178 -1.51 17.59 10.79
N ALA A 179 -1.10 18.38 9.80
CA ALA A 179 -2.01 19.14 8.95
C ALA A 179 -2.95 18.23 8.14
N LEU A 180 -2.43 17.18 7.50
CA LEU A 180 -3.22 16.17 6.80
C LEU A 180 -4.29 15.56 7.71
N ARG A 181 -3.90 15.17 8.93
CA ARG A 181 -4.83 14.64 9.94
C ARG A 181 -5.91 15.65 10.33
N ASN A 182 -5.52 16.88 10.66
CA ASN A 182 -6.44 17.92 11.11
C ASN A 182 -7.46 18.31 10.03
N LEU A 183 -7.01 18.37 8.77
CA LEU A 183 -7.88 18.62 7.62
C LEU A 183 -8.73 17.40 7.23
N ASN A 184 -8.46 16.22 7.80
CA ASN A 184 -9.03 14.94 7.40
C ASN A 184 -8.83 14.69 5.89
N ARG A 185 -7.61 14.93 5.42
CA ARG A 185 -7.18 14.74 4.04
C ARG A 185 -5.91 13.90 4.01
N LEU A 186 -5.73 13.08 2.99
CA LEU A 186 -4.54 12.24 2.82
C LEU A 186 -4.05 12.30 1.38
N ASP A 187 -2.74 12.35 1.17
CA ASP A 187 -2.16 12.03 -0.13
C ASP A 187 -1.77 10.54 -0.20
N TYR A 188 -1.27 10.10 -1.35
CA TYR A 188 -0.91 8.69 -1.56
C TYR A 188 0.19 8.19 -0.61
N GLY A 189 1.24 8.98 -0.38
CA GLY A 189 2.30 8.62 0.56
C GLY A 189 1.79 8.50 2.00
N ALA A 190 0.93 9.42 2.41
CA ALA A 190 0.33 9.44 3.73
C ALA A 190 -0.59 8.24 3.99
N LEU A 191 -1.29 7.71 2.98
CA LEU A 191 -2.08 6.48 3.12
C LEU A 191 -1.22 5.32 3.63
N LEU A 192 -0.08 5.06 2.98
CA LEU A 192 0.84 3.99 3.36
C LEU A 192 1.47 4.27 4.73
N HIS A 193 1.92 5.50 4.95
CA HIS A 193 2.52 5.91 6.22
C HIS A 193 1.58 5.68 7.40
N PHE A 194 0.35 6.19 7.34
CA PHE A 194 -0.59 6.08 8.45
C PHE A 194 -1.15 4.66 8.60
N ALA A 195 -1.33 3.91 7.51
CA ALA A 195 -1.71 2.50 7.61
C ALA A 195 -0.61 1.69 8.32
N ARG A 196 0.66 1.83 7.94
CA ARG A 196 1.79 1.19 8.64
C ARG A 196 1.83 1.60 10.11
N ARG A 197 1.78 2.91 10.41
CA ARG A 197 1.78 3.44 11.78
C ARG A 197 0.64 2.86 12.63
N LEU A 198 -0.55 2.72 12.06
CA LEU A 198 -1.69 2.12 12.72
C LEU A 198 -1.42 0.65 13.06
N LEU A 199 -0.92 -0.12 12.09
CA LEU A 199 -0.62 -1.55 12.27
C LEU A 199 0.47 -1.79 13.32
N GLU A 200 1.49 -0.95 13.37
CA GLU A 200 2.57 -1.01 14.36
C GLU A 200 2.09 -0.61 15.77
N SER A 201 1.35 0.50 15.87
CA SER A 201 0.92 1.05 17.16
C SER A 201 -0.30 0.36 17.75
N ARG A 202 -1.09 -0.36 16.94
CA ARG A 202 -2.30 -1.09 17.37
C ARG A 202 -2.21 -2.58 16.98
N PRO A 203 -1.46 -3.41 17.74
CA PRO A 203 -1.29 -4.83 17.44
C PRO A 203 -2.60 -5.63 17.34
N ALA A 204 -3.67 -5.18 18.02
CA ALA A 204 -4.98 -5.80 17.91
C ALA A 204 -5.59 -5.66 16.50
N VAL A 205 -5.45 -4.49 15.88
CA VAL A 205 -5.90 -4.26 14.49
C VAL A 205 -5.10 -5.12 13.53
N ALA A 206 -3.77 -5.16 13.69
CA ALA A 206 -2.91 -6.03 12.88
C ALA A 206 -3.29 -7.51 13.02
N ARG A 207 -3.64 -7.97 14.22
CA ARG A 207 -4.10 -9.34 14.46
C ARG A 207 -5.40 -9.65 13.72
N VAL A 208 -6.38 -8.77 13.78
CA VAL A 208 -7.66 -8.92 13.06
C VAL A 208 -7.43 -9.02 11.55
N LEU A 209 -6.60 -8.14 10.99
CA LEU A 209 -6.28 -8.16 9.56
C LEU A 209 -5.53 -9.43 9.14
N ARG A 210 -4.56 -9.90 9.94
CA ARG A 210 -3.87 -11.18 9.68
C ARG A 210 -4.80 -12.39 9.75
N MET A 211 -5.78 -12.38 10.65
CA MET A 211 -6.79 -13.45 10.70
C MET A 211 -7.77 -13.37 9.51
N GLY A 212 -8.00 -12.17 8.98
CA GLY A 212 -8.88 -11.95 7.82
C GLY A 212 -8.30 -12.45 6.50
N TRP A 213 -6.98 -12.49 6.35
CA TRP A 213 -6.29 -12.91 5.12
C TRP A 213 -5.36 -14.09 5.37
N THR A 214 -5.76 -15.29 4.94
CA THR A 214 -4.93 -16.49 5.10
C THR A 214 -3.74 -16.54 4.14
N HIS A 215 -3.88 -15.90 2.97
CA HIS A 215 -2.86 -15.85 1.93
C HIS A 215 -2.72 -14.42 1.41
N ILE A 216 -1.48 -13.97 1.23
CA ILE A 216 -1.15 -12.66 0.67
C ILE A 216 -0.32 -12.89 -0.59
N CYS A 217 -0.72 -12.27 -1.69
CA CYS A 217 -0.03 -12.30 -2.97
C CYS A 217 0.29 -10.87 -3.40
N VAL A 218 1.49 -10.64 -3.91
CA VAL A 218 1.91 -9.34 -4.41
C VAL A 218 2.39 -9.52 -5.84
N ASP A 219 1.76 -8.81 -6.78
CA ASP A 219 2.22 -8.73 -8.16
C ASP A 219 3.21 -7.55 -8.32
N GLU A 220 4.10 -7.66 -9.30
CA GLU A 220 5.13 -6.65 -9.60
C GLU A 220 5.97 -6.23 -8.37
N PHE A 221 6.39 -7.22 -7.56
CA PHE A 221 7.15 -6.98 -6.32
C PHE A 221 8.45 -6.20 -6.53
N GLN A 222 9.02 -6.22 -7.74
CA GLN A 222 10.22 -5.41 -8.04
C GLN A 222 9.97 -3.89 -7.97
N ASP A 223 8.71 -3.45 -8.07
CA ASP A 223 8.35 -2.04 -8.09
C ASP A 223 8.01 -1.49 -6.68
N THR A 224 8.13 -2.31 -5.63
CA THR A 224 7.82 -1.90 -4.24
C THR A 224 8.88 -0.96 -3.69
N ASN A 225 8.43 0.08 -3.00
CA ASN A 225 9.28 0.87 -2.10
C ASN A 225 9.27 0.29 -0.67
N ARG A 226 10.06 0.90 0.23
CA ARG A 226 10.22 0.42 1.60
C ARG A 226 8.94 0.46 2.45
N ALA A 227 8.00 1.36 2.13
CA ALA A 227 6.74 1.49 2.85
C ALA A 227 5.67 0.46 2.44
N GLN A 228 5.79 -0.09 1.24
CA GLN A 228 4.91 -1.15 0.71
C GLN A 228 5.34 -2.52 1.23
#